data_AF-A0A3S1CML8-F1
#
_entry.id   AF-A0A3S1CML8-F1
#
_cell.length_a   1.000
_cell.length_b   1.000
_cell.length_c   1.000
_cell.angle_alpha   90.00
_cell.angle_beta   90.00
_cell.angle_gamma   90.00
#
_symmetry.space_group_name_H-M   'P 1'
#
loop_
_entity.id
_entity.type
_entity.pdbx_description
1 polymer ?
#
loop_
_entity_poly.entity_id
_entity_poly.type
_entity_poly.pdbx_seq_one_letter_code
_entity_poly.pdbx_strand_id
1 'polypeptide(L)'
;TGLKLTATGKADAAHPAANVRLTGNVAGQPLQGSPVLATADGRSAINGLLLSLGENRISGDLALDEKFVPVGTIALDLPDIGPLAALALEKAEGDVRGTIAFSKNGTAPQVAIKAATASITRGDLQAKAVSIDALVANYLAAPVISGKIRANTVISGGTVISGIDVDLKRDGDWTGFSGGATVKGIPAQAAGRVKVANGTTTIELASGQATVQGIKAAIAQASTVSIANGTTTLDRLVLNLGGGTATVTGKVGTALDINATLARVPMSLANSFSPGLDAAGSISGTVKVTGAPANPAIAFNLDAAGVQTSQTRGAGVGAVSVSSSGTFGANKLTFNANVSDGAGLGVKGGGSVTTAGTPALVLDFDGVVPFGLLSQKLAAQGLSLSGTANVNVQVRGPATSPVIGGSVSTSG
;
A
#
# COMPACT_ATOMS: atom_id res chain seq x y z
N THR A 1 4.80 -43.18 -1.69
CA THR A 1 3.85 -42.55 -2.62
C THR A 1 3.26 -43.62 -3.52
N GLY A 2 1.94 -43.76 -3.55
CA GLY A 2 1.24 -44.81 -4.32
C GLY A 2 0.83 -44.35 -5.72
N LEU A 3 1.63 -43.50 -6.37
CA LEU A 3 1.34 -42.97 -7.70
C LEU A 3 1.78 -43.98 -8.76
N LYS A 4 0.89 -44.30 -9.69
CA LYS A 4 1.14 -45.15 -10.85
C LYS A 4 0.71 -44.40 -12.11
N LEU A 5 1.71 -44.04 -12.91
CA LEU A 5 1.53 -43.51 -14.26
C LEU A 5 1.78 -44.63 -15.26
N THR A 6 0.81 -44.89 -16.13
CA THR A 6 0.95 -45.80 -17.27
C THR A 6 0.67 -45.02 -18.54
N ALA A 7 1.62 -45.00 -19.47
CA ALA A 7 1.45 -44.43 -20.78
C ALA A 7 1.64 -45.53 -21.83
N THR A 8 0.68 -45.70 -22.74
CA THR A 8 0.77 -46.64 -23.86
C THR A 8 0.52 -45.90 -25.16
N GLY A 9 1.40 -46.05 -26.14
CA GLY A 9 1.22 -45.40 -27.42
C GLY A 9 2.45 -45.42 -28.32
N LYS A 10 2.38 -44.61 -29.38
CA LYS A 10 3.39 -44.52 -30.44
C LYS A 10 4.42 -43.44 -30.09
N ALA A 11 5.65 -43.85 -29.80
CA ALA A 11 6.80 -42.96 -29.65
C ALA A 11 7.36 -42.59 -31.02
N ASP A 12 6.63 -41.76 -31.76
CA ASP A 12 7.03 -41.20 -33.05
C ASP A 12 7.38 -39.73 -32.84
N ALA A 13 8.60 -39.33 -33.23
CA ALA A 13 9.08 -37.97 -33.01
C ALA A 13 8.30 -36.91 -33.80
N ALA A 14 7.67 -37.29 -34.92
CA ALA A 14 6.84 -36.42 -35.73
C ALA A 14 5.35 -36.48 -35.32
N HIS A 15 4.90 -37.65 -34.83
CA HIS A 15 3.49 -37.90 -34.50
C HIS A 15 3.31 -38.69 -33.19
N PRO A 16 3.68 -38.14 -32.02
CA PRO A 16 3.57 -38.87 -30.77
C PRO A 16 2.10 -39.09 -30.39
N ALA A 17 1.72 -40.32 -30.10
CA ALA A 17 0.38 -40.64 -29.57
C ALA A 17 0.55 -41.42 -28.27
N ALA A 18 -0.19 -41.07 -27.24
CA ALA A 18 -0.15 -41.76 -25.95
C ALA A 18 -1.52 -41.72 -25.24
N ASN A 19 -2.01 -42.89 -24.87
CA ASN A 19 -3.03 -43.03 -23.84
C ASN A 19 -2.32 -42.99 -22.50
N VAL A 20 -2.59 -41.95 -21.71
CA VAL A 20 -1.98 -41.78 -20.40
C VAL A 20 -3.04 -42.04 -19.33
N ARG A 21 -2.71 -42.91 -18.39
CA ARG A 21 -3.52 -43.17 -17.20
C ARG A 21 -2.67 -42.91 -15.97
N LEU A 22 -3.14 -42.02 -15.12
CA LEU A 22 -2.58 -41.70 -13.82
C LEU A 22 -3.53 -42.25 -12.75
N THR A 23 -3.00 -43.01 -11.81
CA THR A 23 -3.75 -43.50 -10.65
C THR A 23 -2.92 -43.34 -9.38
N GLY A 24 -3.56 -43.20 -8.24
CA GLY A 24 -2.87 -43.29 -6.96
C GLY A 24 -3.70 -42.80 -5.80
N ASN A 25 -3.02 -42.51 -4.69
CA ASN A 25 -3.61 -41.92 -3.50
C ASN A 25 -2.75 -40.73 -3.04
N VAL A 26 -3.40 -39.61 -2.74
CA VAL A 26 -2.78 -38.38 -2.26
C VAL A 26 -3.58 -37.89 -1.06
N ALA A 27 -2.93 -37.71 0.08
CA ALA A 27 -3.59 -37.27 1.32
C ALA A 27 -4.84 -38.11 1.69
N GLY A 28 -4.83 -39.42 1.42
CA GLY A 28 -5.95 -40.32 1.68
C GLY A 28 -7.01 -40.34 0.57
N GLN A 29 -6.94 -39.45 -0.42
CA GLN A 29 -7.92 -39.35 -1.49
C GLN A 29 -7.46 -40.04 -2.78
N PRO A 30 -8.38 -40.72 -3.51
CA PRO A 30 -8.04 -41.37 -4.78
C PRO A 30 -7.74 -40.35 -5.87
N LEU A 31 -6.61 -40.53 -6.54
CA LEU A 31 -6.20 -39.81 -7.74
C LEU A 31 -6.48 -40.66 -8.97
N GLN A 32 -7.14 -40.09 -9.97
CA GLN A 32 -7.37 -40.69 -11.27
C GLN A 32 -7.20 -39.62 -12.35
N GLY A 33 -6.37 -39.88 -13.35
CA GLY A 33 -6.19 -39.02 -14.51
C GLY A 33 -6.22 -39.85 -15.78
N SER A 34 -6.93 -39.38 -16.80
CA SER A 34 -7.03 -40.07 -18.09
C SER A 34 -6.88 -39.12 -19.29
N PRO A 35 -5.77 -38.36 -19.43
CA PRO A 35 -5.57 -37.61 -20.66
C PRO A 35 -5.21 -38.54 -21.83
N VAL A 36 -5.88 -38.36 -22.97
CA VAL A 36 -5.47 -38.95 -24.23
C VAL A 36 -4.68 -37.90 -25.00
N LEU A 37 -3.37 -38.11 -25.16
CA LEU A 37 -2.54 -37.31 -26.06
C LEU A 37 -2.59 -37.95 -27.45
N ALA A 38 -3.29 -37.32 -28.39
CA ALA A 38 -3.31 -37.72 -29.79
C ALA A 38 -2.53 -36.70 -30.62
N THR A 39 -1.66 -37.15 -31.53
CA THR A 39 -1.05 -36.26 -32.53
C THR A 39 -1.49 -36.70 -33.92
N ALA A 40 -2.07 -35.77 -34.68
CA ALA A 40 -2.42 -35.94 -36.08
C ALA A 40 -1.93 -34.70 -36.85
N ASP A 41 -1.37 -34.91 -38.04
CA ASP A 41 -0.92 -33.83 -38.94
C ASP A 41 0.03 -32.80 -38.29
N GLY A 42 0.92 -33.26 -37.41
CA GLY A 42 1.88 -32.41 -36.68
C GLY A 42 1.29 -31.56 -35.55
N ARG A 43 0.00 -31.73 -35.23
CA ARG A 43 -0.69 -31.04 -34.13
C ARG A 43 -1.03 -32.04 -33.03
N SER A 44 -0.54 -31.78 -31.82
CA SER A 44 -0.89 -32.57 -30.65
C SER A 44 -2.21 -32.08 -30.06
N ALA A 45 -3.01 -32.98 -29.51
CA ALA A 45 -4.24 -32.65 -28.81
C ALA A 45 -4.36 -33.51 -27.56
N ILE A 46 -4.80 -32.89 -26.47
CA ILE A 46 -5.21 -33.54 -25.24
C ILE A 46 -6.73 -33.63 -25.31
N ASN A 47 -7.24 -34.82 -25.62
CA ASN A 47 -8.68 -35.06 -25.72
C ASN A 47 -9.16 -35.77 -24.45
N GLY A 48 -10.33 -35.36 -23.95
CA GLY A 48 -10.96 -35.93 -22.77
C GLY A 48 -10.08 -35.82 -21.52
N LEU A 49 -9.35 -34.72 -21.36
CA LEU A 49 -8.63 -34.48 -20.11
C LEU A 49 -9.64 -34.58 -18.97
N LEU A 50 -9.39 -35.50 -18.06
CA LEU A 50 -10.08 -35.60 -16.79
C LEU A 50 -9.07 -35.98 -15.75
N LEU A 51 -8.87 -35.08 -14.78
CA LEU A 51 -8.12 -35.33 -13.55
C LEU A 51 -9.09 -35.22 -12.38
N SER A 52 -9.22 -36.30 -11.63
CA SER A 52 -10.03 -36.42 -10.43
C SER A 52 -9.14 -36.68 -9.24
N LEU A 53 -9.22 -35.86 -8.20
CA LEU A 53 -8.58 -36.10 -6.90
C LEU A 53 -9.60 -35.88 -5.78
N GLY A 54 -10.09 -36.98 -5.20
CA GLY A 54 -11.22 -36.93 -4.28
C GLY A 54 -12.49 -36.39 -4.96
N GLU A 55 -12.98 -35.24 -4.51
CA GLU A 55 -14.10 -34.52 -5.14
C GLU A 55 -13.68 -33.53 -6.22
N ASN A 56 -12.38 -33.18 -6.30
CA ASN A 56 -11.88 -32.23 -7.27
C ASN A 56 -11.89 -32.78 -8.68
N ARG A 57 -12.30 -31.96 -9.65
CA ARG A 57 -12.33 -32.28 -11.07
C ARG A 57 -11.69 -31.16 -11.88
N ILE A 58 -10.71 -31.53 -12.71
CA ILE A 58 -10.19 -30.69 -13.80
C ILE A 58 -10.50 -31.43 -15.09
N SER A 59 -11.21 -30.78 -16.02
CA SER A 59 -11.58 -31.40 -17.28
C SER A 59 -11.44 -30.47 -18.47
N GLY A 60 -11.30 -31.02 -19.67
CA GLY A 60 -11.27 -30.21 -20.88
C GLY A 60 -10.65 -30.90 -22.09
N ASP A 61 -10.57 -30.14 -23.17
CA ASP A 61 -9.89 -30.54 -24.41
C ASP A 61 -8.96 -29.41 -24.82
N LEU A 62 -7.73 -29.75 -25.22
CA LEU A 62 -6.71 -28.79 -25.65
C LEU A 62 -6.05 -29.24 -26.94
N ALA A 63 -6.22 -28.50 -28.02
CA ALA A 63 -5.34 -28.59 -29.17
C ALA A 63 -4.06 -27.80 -28.90
N LEU A 64 -2.92 -28.33 -29.31
CA LEU A 64 -1.59 -27.75 -29.14
C LEU A 64 -0.99 -27.54 -30.54
N ASP A 65 -0.44 -26.35 -30.78
CA ASP A 65 0.32 -26.11 -32.01
C ASP A 65 1.74 -26.68 -31.93
N GLU A 66 2.55 -26.45 -32.98
CA GLU A 66 3.94 -26.89 -33.06
C GLU A 66 4.83 -26.34 -31.92
N LYS A 67 4.42 -25.25 -31.26
CA LYS A 67 5.10 -24.65 -30.11
C LYS A 67 4.44 -25.03 -28.78
N PHE A 68 3.54 -26.02 -28.79
CA PHE A 68 2.72 -26.45 -27.65
C PHE A 68 1.84 -25.36 -27.04
N VAL A 69 1.46 -24.35 -27.83
CA VAL A 69 0.54 -23.31 -27.40
C VAL A 69 -0.89 -23.87 -27.42
N PRO A 70 -1.59 -23.90 -26.28
CA PRO A 70 -2.92 -24.49 -26.19
C PRO A 70 -4.00 -23.63 -26.86
N VAL A 71 -5.02 -24.32 -27.38
CA VAL A 71 -6.32 -23.79 -27.81
C VAL A 71 -7.39 -24.76 -27.33
N GLY A 72 -8.40 -24.28 -26.61
CA GLY A 72 -9.41 -25.11 -25.99
C GLY A 72 -9.75 -24.62 -24.58
N THR A 73 -10.56 -25.38 -23.85
CA THR A 73 -11.11 -24.93 -22.56
C THR A 73 -10.84 -25.96 -21.48
N ILE A 74 -10.37 -25.47 -20.33
CA ILE A 74 -10.27 -26.23 -19.08
C ILE A 74 -11.35 -25.75 -18.13
N ALA A 75 -12.16 -26.68 -17.62
CA ALA A 75 -13.09 -26.47 -16.52
C ALA A 75 -12.44 -26.89 -15.20
N LEU A 76 -12.70 -26.11 -14.16
CA LEU A 76 -12.26 -26.30 -12.80
C LEU A 76 -13.49 -26.46 -11.90
N ASP A 77 -13.63 -27.60 -11.23
CA ASP A 77 -14.56 -27.79 -10.12
C ASP A 77 -13.79 -28.40 -8.95
N LEU A 78 -13.20 -27.54 -8.14
CA LEU A 78 -12.27 -27.89 -7.08
C LEU A 78 -12.86 -27.47 -5.73
N PRO A 79 -13.76 -28.26 -5.12
CA PRO A 79 -14.35 -27.93 -3.82
C PRO A 79 -13.33 -27.97 -2.67
N ASP A 80 -12.18 -28.62 -2.84
CA ASP A 80 -11.09 -28.64 -1.86
C ASP A 80 -9.71 -28.73 -2.55
N ILE A 81 -8.98 -27.62 -2.64
CA ILE A 81 -7.68 -27.57 -3.30
C ILE A 81 -6.54 -28.21 -2.48
N GLY A 82 -6.78 -28.58 -1.21
CA GLY A 82 -5.71 -29.07 -0.32
C GLY A 82 -5.00 -30.32 -0.83
N PRO A 83 -5.71 -31.38 -1.24
CA PRO A 83 -5.13 -32.55 -1.88
C PRO A 83 -4.31 -32.21 -3.15
N LEU A 84 -4.74 -31.23 -3.95
CA LEU A 84 -4.02 -30.80 -5.16
C LEU A 84 -2.74 -30.04 -4.80
N ALA A 85 -2.77 -29.20 -3.76
CA ALA A 85 -1.58 -28.52 -3.27
C ALA A 85 -0.54 -29.53 -2.74
N ALA A 86 -0.99 -30.59 -2.06
CA ALA A 86 -0.12 -31.64 -1.55
C ALA A 86 0.66 -32.38 -2.66
N LEU A 87 0.13 -32.46 -3.89
CA LEU A 87 0.88 -32.99 -5.05
C LEU A 87 2.13 -32.17 -5.37
N ALA A 88 2.08 -30.85 -5.15
CA ALA A 88 3.19 -29.94 -5.34
C ALA A 88 4.05 -29.76 -4.07
N LEU A 89 3.81 -30.60 -3.03
CA LEU A 89 4.43 -30.47 -1.70
C LEU A 89 4.11 -29.13 -1.03
N GLU A 90 2.99 -28.52 -1.39
CA GLU A 90 2.50 -27.27 -0.84
C GLU A 90 1.33 -27.51 0.12
N LYS A 91 1.10 -26.57 1.04
CA LYS A 91 -0.11 -26.54 1.87
C LYS A 91 -1.00 -25.40 1.43
N ALA A 92 -2.16 -25.73 0.90
CA ALA A 92 -3.24 -24.78 0.64
C ALA A 92 -4.58 -25.38 1.06
N GLU A 93 -5.58 -24.54 1.26
CA GLU A 93 -6.95 -24.91 1.62
C GLU A 93 -7.90 -23.98 0.88
N GLY A 94 -9.13 -24.46 0.61
CA GLY A 94 -10.16 -23.65 -0.04
C GLY A 94 -10.72 -24.27 -1.31
N ASP A 95 -11.51 -23.49 -2.04
CA ASP A 95 -12.22 -23.93 -3.24
C ASP A 95 -11.82 -23.09 -4.46
N VAL A 96 -11.96 -23.65 -5.66
CA VAL A 96 -11.86 -22.92 -6.93
C VAL A 96 -12.84 -23.51 -7.93
N ARG A 97 -13.68 -22.66 -8.52
CA ARG A 97 -14.53 -23.04 -9.65
C ARG A 97 -14.35 -22.08 -10.81
N GLY A 98 -14.39 -22.57 -12.03
CA GLY A 98 -14.29 -21.69 -13.18
C GLY A 98 -13.89 -22.36 -14.48
N THR A 99 -13.57 -21.53 -15.45
CA THR A 99 -13.07 -21.93 -16.76
C THR A 99 -11.83 -21.13 -17.14
N ILE A 100 -10.93 -21.80 -17.85
CA ILE A 100 -9.76 -21.22 -18.50
C ILE A 100 -9.86 -21.58 -19.97
N ALA A 101 -10.16 -20.61 -20.83
CA ALA A 101 -10.30 -20.81 -22.27
C ALA A 101 -9.09 -20.21 -22.99
N PHE A 102 -8.30 -21.08 -23.62
CA PHE A 102 -7.17 -20.71 -24.45
C PHE A 102 -7.62 -20.53 -25.89
N SER A 103 -7.18 -19.45 -26.53
CA SER A 103 -7.49 -19.13 -27.91
C SER A 103 -6.32 -18.40 -28.58
N LYS A 104 -6.48 -18.07 -29.86
CA LYS A 104 -5.51 -17.29 -30.62
C LYS A 104 -6.22 -16.17 -31.36
N ASN A 105 -5.57 -15.02 -31.42
CA ASN A 105 -5.93 -13.94 -32.32
C ASN A 105 -4.76 -13.74 -33.30
N GLY A 106 -4.90 -14.25 -34.53
CA GLY A 106 -3.77 -14.44 -35.44
C GLY A 106 -2.74 -15.38 -34.82
N THR A 107 -1.50 -14.92 -34.69
CA THR A 107 -0.40 -15.67 -34.04
C THR A 107 -0.29 -15.39 -32.54
N ALA A 108 -1.01 -14.41 -32.01
CA ALA A 108 -0.92 -14.02 -30.61
C ALA A 108 -1.82 -14.93 -29.73
N PRO A 109 -1.24 -15.65 -28.76
CA PRO A 109 -2.02 -16.52 -27.88
C PRO A 109 -2.80 -15.68 -26.85
N GLN A 110 -4.00 -16.12 -26.50
CA GLN A 110 -4.87 -15.46 -25.55
C GLN A 110 -5.44 -16.47 -24.56
N VAL A 111 -5.73 -16.03 -23.34
CA VAL A 111 -6.41 -16.84 -22.34
C VAL A 111 -7.50 -16.03 -21.65
N ALA A 112 -8.73 -16.53 -21.69
CA ALA A 112 -9.85 -16.00 -20.93
C ALA A 112 -10.01 -16.83 -19.65
N ILE A 113 -10.13 -16.16 -18.51
CA ILE A 113 -10.24 -16.75 -17.18
C ILE A 113 -11.56 -16.26 -16.57
N LYS A 114 -12.47 -17.18 -16.27
CA LYS A 114 -13.67 -16.91 -15.49
C LYS A 114 -13.67 -17.81 -14.29
N ALA A 115 -13.27 -17.30 -13.13
CA ALA A 115 -13.07 -18.09 -11.93
C ALA A 115 -13.66 -17.41 -10.69
N ALA A 116 -14.09 -18.21 -9.74
CA ALA A 116 -14.54 -17.77 -8.44
C ALA A 116 -14.04 -18.71 -7.35
N THR A 117 -13.88 -18.16 -6.14
CA THR A 117 -13.58 -18.92 -4.93
C THR A 117 -14.27 -18.28 -3.74
N ALA A 118 -14.88 -19.10 -2.87
CA ALA A 118 -15.38 -18.63 -1.59
C ALA A 118 -14.22 -18.29 -0.64
N SER A 119 -13.19 -19.14 -0.60
CA SER A 119 -11.93 -18.81 0.04
C SER A 119 -10.75 -19.63 -0.46
N ILE A 120 -9.56 -19.05 -0.43
CA ILE A 120 -8.28 -19.74 -0.57
C ILE A 120 -7.36 -19.29 0.56
N THR A 121 -6.66 -20.23 1.18
CA THR A 121 -5.60 -19.96 2.15
C THR A 121 -4.34 -20.72 1.77
N ARG A 122 -3.19 -20.04 1.71
CA ARG A 122 -1.87 -20.63 1.47
C ARG A 122 -0.83 -19.86 2.28
N GLY A 123 -0.31 -20.46 3.35
CA GLY A 123 0.61 -19.78 4.25
C GLY A 123 -0.04 -18.56 4.91
N ASP A 124 0.58 -17.39 4.75
CA ASP A 124 0.10 -16.09 5.24
C ASP A 124 -0.82 -15.36 4.25
N LEU A 125 -1.10 -15.96 3.10
CA LEU A 125 -2.03 -15.45 2.10
C LEU A 125 -3.41 -16.06 2.31
N GLN A 126 -4.42 -15.23 2.47
CA GLN A 126 -5.82 -15.62 2.45
C GLN A 126 -6.61 -14.72 1.51
N ALA A 127 -7.46 -15.28 0.67
CA ALA A 127 -8.40 -14.52 -0.16
C ALA A 127 -9.82 -15.05 0.06
N LYS A 128 -10.81 -14.17 0.11
CA LYS A 128 -12.22 -14.50 0.37
C LYS A 128 -13.14 -13.85 -0.65
N ALA A 129 -14.14 -14.61 -1.09
CA ALA A 129 -15.13 -14.23 -2.08
C ALA A 129 -14.50 -13.53 -3.29
N VAL A 130 -13.60 -14.24 -3.98
CA VAL A 130 -12.90 -13.73 -5.16
C VAL A 130 -13.70 -14.08 -6.40
N SER A 131 -13.80 -13.13 -7.33
CA SER A 131 -14.32 -13.34 -8.67
C SER A 131 -13.40 -12.68 -9.69
N ILE A 132 -13.01 -13.45 -10.70
CA ILE A 132 -12.16 -13.04 -11.80
C ILE A 132 -12.92 -13.30 -13.09
N ASP A 133 -13.04 -12.28 -13.93
CA ASP A 133 -13.50 -12.40 -15.31
C ASP A 133 -12.53 -11.58 -16.17
N ALA A 134 -11.53 -12.22 -16.76
CA ALA A 134 -10.42 -11.54 -17.41
C ALA A 134 -9.98 -12.22 -18.71
N LEU A 135 -9.59 -11.43 -19.69
CA LEU A 135 -8.91 -11.85 -20.91
C LEU A 135 -7.47 -11.34 -20.86
N VAL A 136 -6.52 -12.26 -20.91
CA VAL A 136 -5.08 -11.98 -21.00
C VAL A 136 -4.63 -12.27 -22.42
N ALA A 137 -4.26 -11.23 -23.15
CA ALA A 137 -3.76 -11.35 -24.50
C ALA A 137 -2.23 -11.39 -24.53
N ASN A 138 -1.69 -12.14 -25.48
CA ASN A 138 -0.27 -12.37 -25.70
C ASN A 138 0.48 -12.77 -24.42
N TYR A 139 -0.11 -13.70 -23.66
CA TYR A 139 0.34 -14.09 -22.32
C TYR A 139 1.75 -14.71 -22.28
N LEU A 140 2.32 -15.10 -23.43
CA LEU A 140 3.68 -15.66 -23.54
C LEU A 140 4.78 -14.62 -23.78
N ALA A 141 4.46 -13.41 -24.25
CA ALA A 141 5.48 -12.42 -24.62
C ALA A 141 5.25 -11.06 -23.95
N ALA A 142 4.04 -10.50 -24.08
CA ALA A 142 3.69 -9.19 -23.55
C ALA A 142 2.24 -9.21 -23.07
N PRO A 143 1.98 -9.68 -21.83
CA PRO A 143 0.62 -9.85 -21.33
C PRO A 143 -0.08 -8.50 -21.19
N VAL A 144 -1.24 -8.38 -21.82
CA VAL A 144 -2.16 -7.26 -21.65
C VAL A 144 -3.52 -7.78 -21.23
N ILE A 145 -4.09 -7.21 -20.18
CA ILE A 145 -5.27 -7.74 -19.49
C ILE A 145 -6.47 -6.81 -19.71
N SER A 146 -7.64 -7.38 -19.89
CA SER A 146 -8.93 -6.68 -19.82
C SER A 146 -9.92 -7.51 -19.03
N GLY A 147 -10.88 -6.87 -18.37
CA GLY A 147 -11.91 -7.56 -17.59
C GLY A 147 -12.07 -6.97 -16.20
N LYS A 148 -12.48 -7.80 -15.24
CA LYS A 148 -12.82 -7.37 -13.89
C LYS A 148 -12.31 -8.34 -12.84
N ILE A 149 -11.79 -7.78 -11.76
CA ILE A 149 -11.35 -8.52 -10.57
C ILE A 149 -12.09 -7.96 -9.36
N ARG A 150 -12.68 -8.86 -8.57
CA ARG A 150 -13.28 -8.53 -7.27
C ARG A 150 -12.81 -9.49 -6.20
N ALA A 151 -12.67 -8.98 -4.98
CA ALA A 151 -12.48 -9.79 -3.79
C ALA A 151 -13.00 -9.05 -2.55
N ASN A 152 -13.72 -9.75 -1.67
CA ASN A 152 -14.18 -9.13 -0.43
C ASN A 152 -13.00 -8.82 0.49
N THR A 153 -12.09 -9.78 0.64
CA THR A 153 -10.90 -9.62 1.48
C THR A 153 -9.72 -10.38 0.90
N VAL A 154 -8.55 -9.76 0.91
CA VAL A 154 -7.24 -10.40 0.74
C VAL A 154 -6.37 -10.04 1.95
N ILE A 155 -5.80 -11.04 2.59
CA ILE A 155 -4.83 -10.93 3.67
C ILE A 155 -3.50 -11.43 3.11
N SER A 156 -2.43 -10.65 3.31
CA SER A 156 -1.07 -11.06 2.99
C SER A 156 -0.16 -10.60 4.12
N GLY A 157 0.46 -11.55 4.81
CA GLY A 157 1.16 -11.30 6.07
C GLY A 157 0.23 -10.62 7.08
N GLY A 158 0.65 -9.48 7.63
CA GLY A 158 -0.16 -8.65 8.53
C GLY A 158 -1.05 -7.61 7.84
N THR A 159 -1.18 -7.64 6.50
CA THR A 159 -1.92 -6.60 5.75
C THR A 159 -3.26 -7.13 5.29
N VAL A 160 -4.33 -6.47 5.76
CA VAL A 160 -5.71 -6.74 5.32
C VAL A 160 -6.10 -5.72 4.24
N ILE A 161 -6.60 -6.23 3.13
CA ILE A 161 -7.15 -5.48 2.01
C ILE A 161 -8.61 -5.92 1.84
N SER A 162 -9.56 -5.00 1.82
CA SER A 162 -10.98 -5.32 1.68
C SER A 162 -11.67 -4.50 0.58
N GLY A 163 -12.81 -5.00 0.09
CA GLY A 163 -13.63 -4.30 -0.90
C GLY A 163 -12.89 -4.04 -2.21
N ILE A 164 -12.15 -5.04 -2.70
CA ILE A 164 -11.38 -4.94 -3.94
C ILE A 164 -12.36 -5.02 -5.11
N ASP A 165 -12.40 -3.96 -5.91
CA ASP A 165 -13.12 -3.91 -7.19
C ASP A 165 -12.25 -3.15 -8.20
N VAL A 166 -11.75 -3.87 -9.21
CA VAL A 166 -10.82 -3.35 -10.20
C VAL A 166 -11.32 -3.72 -11.60
N ASP A 167 -11.55 -2.70 -12.41
CA ASP A 167 -11.78 -2.81 -13.85
C ASP A 167 -10.44 -2.69 -14.59
N LEU A 168 -10.23 -3.57 -15.56
CA LEU A 168 -9.05 -3.66 -16.41
C LEU A 168 -9.47 -3.47 -17.86
N LYS A 169 -8.68 -2.70 -18.61
CA LYS A 169 -8.90 -2.49 -20.05
C LYS A 169 -7.60 -2.60 -20.81
N ARG A 170 -7.68 -3.06 -22.04
CA ARG A 170 -6.55 -3.01 -22.96
C ARG A 170 -6.27 -1.56 -23.37
N ASP A 171 -5.01 -1.15 -23.30
CA ASP A 171 -4.51 0.17 -23.72
C ASP A 171 -3.22 -0.02 -24.55
N GLY A 172 -3.36 -0.49 -25.79
CA GLY A 172 -2.22 -0.88 -26.62
C GLY A 172 -1.43 -2.04 -26.01
N ASP A 173 -0.16 -1.78 -25.68
CA ASP A 173 0.75 -2.69 -24.94
C ASP A 173 0.65 -2.54 -23.41
N TRP A 174 -0.23 -1.67 -22.93
CA TRP A 174 -0.49 -1.44 -21.52
C TRP A 174 -1.82 -2.04 -21.10
N THR A 175 -1.92 -2.39 -19.81
CA THR A 175 -3.18 -2.70 -19.14
C THR A 175 -3.64 -1.44 -18.40
N GLY A 176 -4.68 -0.78 -18.90
CA GLY A 176 -5.37 0.27 -18.16
C GLY A 176 -6.11 -0.33 -16.96
N PHE A 177 -6.13 0.37 -15.84
CA PHE A 177 -6.87 -0.02 -14.65
C PHE A 177 -7.64 1.15 -14.06
N SER A 178 -8.77 0.85 -13.41
CA SER A 178 -9.49 1.76 -12.54
C SER A 178 -10.19 0.96 -11.46
N GLY A 179 -10.08 1.38 -10.21
CA GLY A 179 -10.71 0.63 -9.13
C GLY A 179 -10.35 1.17 -7.76
N GLY A 180 -10.75 0.42 -6.74
CA GLY A 180 -10.46 0.75 -5.36
C GLY A 180 -10.39 -0.46 -4.45
N ALA A 181 -9.85 -0.21 -3.26
CA ALA A 181 -9.80 -1.15 -2.15
C ALA A 181 -9.60 -0.36 -0.84
N THR A 182 -9.88 -1.00 0.29
CA THR A 182 -9.54 -0.49 1.61
C THR A 182 -8.34 -1.26 2.15
N VAL A 183 -7.20 -0.60 2.34
CA VAL A 183 -5.95 -1.22 2.82
C VAL A 183 -5.70 -0.78 4.26
N LYS A 184 -5.70 -1.72 5.22
CA LYS A 184 -5.54 -1.41 6.65
C LYS A 184 -6.47 -0.27 7.13
N GLY A 185 -7.73 -0.29 6.69
CA GLY A 185 -8.73 0.74 7.03
C GLY A 185 -8.62 2.04 6.22
N ILE A 186 -7.71 2.14 5.27
CA ILE A 186 -7.54 3.31 4.40
C ILE A 186 -8.25 3.03 3.06
N PRO A 187 -9.44 3.58 2.82
CA PRO A 187 -10.08 3.50 1.51
C PRO A 187 -9.24 4.26 0.49
N ALA A 188 -8.91 3.58 -0.61
CA ALA A 188 -8.12 4.11 -1.70
C ALA A 188 -8.74 3.75 -3.05
N GLN A 189 -8.60 4.65 -4.01
CA GLN A 189 -8.99 4.47 -5.40
C GLN A 189 -7.87 4.96 -6.30
N ALA A 190 -7.67 4.31 -7.44
CA ALA A 190 -6.67 4.73 -8.42
C ALA A 190 -7.13 4.40 -9.83
N ALA A 191 -6.67 5.20 -10.79
CA ALA A 191 -6.80 4.92 -12.20
C ALA A 191 -5.47 5.22 -12.90
N GLY A 192 -5.15 4.40 -13.89
CA GLY A 192 -3.88 4.50 -14.58
C GLY A 192 -3.70 3.39 -15.58
N ARG A 193 -2.44 3.09 -15.89
CA ARG A 193 -2.06 1.95 -16.73
C ARG A 193 -0.78 1.32 -16.23
N VAL A 194 -0.66 0.01 -16.47
CA VAL A 194 0.49 -0.80 -16.05
C VAL A 194 1.03 -1.60 -17.24
N LYS A 195 2.36 -1.71 -17.32
CA LYS A 195 3.06 -2.53 -18.29
C LYS A 195 4.10 -3.37 -17.57
N VAL A 196 4.16 -4.65 -17.92
CA VAL A 196 5.17 -5.58 -17.43
C VAL A 196 6.07 -5.95 -18.60
N ALA A 197 7.35 -5.60 -18.51
CA ALA A 197 8.33 -5.90 -19.55
C ALA A 197 9.72 -6.08 -18.90
N ASN A 198 10.48 -7.07 -19.37
CA ASN A 198 11.87 -7.31 -18.94
C ASN A 198 12.04 -7.37 -17.40
N GLY A 199 11.10 -8.00 -16.69
CA GLY A 199 11.13 -8.10 -15.23
C GLY A 199 10.82 -6.80 -14.46
N THR A 200 10.42 -5.74 -15.16
CA THR A 200 10.00 -4.45 -14.58
C THR A 200 8.52 -4.23 -14.78
N THR A 201 7.84 -3.82 -13.72
CA THR A 201 6.45 -3.35 -13.76
C THR A 201 6.44 -1.83 -13.70
N THR A 202 6.06 -1.17 -14.79
CA THR A 202 5.90 0.28 -14.84
C THR A 202 4.41 0.62 -14.69
N ILE A 203 4.10 1.54 -13.79
CA ILE A 203 2.74 2.00 -13.50
C ILE A 203 2.72 3.51 -13.75
N GLU A 204 1.85 3.94 -14.65
CA GLU A 204 1.52 5.34 -14.84
C GLU A 204 0.19 5.61 -14.15
N LEU A 205 0.23 6.34 -13.05
CA LEU A 205 -0.92 6.77 -12.29
C LEU A 205 -1.49 8.04 -12.91
N ALA A 206 -2.66 7.95 -13.52
CA ALA A 206 -3.39 9.10 -14.04
C ALA A 206 -4.12 9.84 -12.91
N SER A 207 -4.66 9.09 -11.94
CA SER A 207 -5.27 9.63 -10.74
C SER A 207 -5.18 8.63 -9.59
N GLY A 208 -5.31 9.14 -8.37
CA GLY A 208 -5.35 8.33 -7.17
C GLY A 208 -5.80 9.16 -5.98
N GLN A 209 -6.52 8.54 -5.06
CA GLN A 209 -6.92 9.16 -3.82
C GLN A 209 -6.96 8.14 -2.70
N ALA A 210 -6.65 8.58 -1.48
CA ALA A 210 -6.79 7.81 -0.27
C ALA A 210 -7.29 8.70 0.86
N THR A 211 -8.08 8.15 1.77
CA THR A 211 -8.55 8.87 2.96
C THR A 211 -8.00 8.23 4.22
N VAL A 212 -7.12 8.92 4.93
CA VAL A 212 -6.52 8.45 6.18
C VAL A 212 -7.11 9.24 7.34
N GLN A 213 -7.88 8.62 8.23
CA GLN A 213 -8.47 9.29 9.39
C GLN A 213 -9.18 10.61 9.01
N GLY A 214 -10.02 10.57 7.96
CA GLY A 214 -10.75 11.73 7.43
C GLY A 214 -9.94 12.66 6.51
N ILE A 215 -8.62 12.49 6.40
CA ILE A 215 -7.77 13.31 5.55
C ILE A 215 -7.69 12.72 4.14
N LYS A 216 -8.26 13.42 3.17
CA LYS A 216 -8.13 13.07 1.76
C LYS A 216 -6.77 13.51 1.22
N ALA A 217 -6.00 12.55 0.74
CA ALA A 217 -4.83 12.77 -0.11
C ALA A 217 -5.18 12.37 -1.54
N ALA A 218 -4.83 13.20 -2.53
CA ALA A 218 -5.10 12.89 -3.94
C ALA A 218 -3.88 13.18 -4.80
N ILE A 219 -3.63 12.38 -5.82
CA ILE A 219 -2.60 12.63 -6.81
C ILE A 219 -2.93 13.93 -7.55
N ALA A 220 -2.01 14.88 -7.52
CA ALA A 220 -2.17 16.22 -8.09
C ALA A 220 -1.91 16.25 -9.60
N GLN A 221 -1.10 15.32 -10.11
CA GLN A 221 -0.74 15.18 -11.52
C GLN A 221 -0.26 13.76 -11.83
N ALA A 222 -0.29 13.38 -13.10
CA ALA A 222 0.16 12.06 -13.53
C ALA A 222 1.57 11.75 -13.01
N SER A 223 1.75 10.52 -12.51
CA SER A 223 2.98 10.11 -11.82
C SER A 223 3.37 8.70 -12.24
N THR A 224 4.67 8.44 -12.36
CA THR A 224 5.20 7.12 -12.70
C THR A 224 5.77 6.43 -11.47
N VAL A 225 5.48 5.14 -11.35
CA VAL A 225 6.03 4.24 -10.35
C VAL A 225 6.60 3.03 -11.08
N SER A 226 7.82 2.62 -10.75
CA SER A 226 8.42 1.41 -11.32
C SER A 226 8.74 0.41 -10.23
N ILE A 227 8.46 -0.86 -10.46
CA ILE A 227 8.76 -1.96 -9.54
C ILE A 227 9.69 -2.94 -10.25
N ALA A 228 10.87 -3.16 -9.69
CA ALA A 228 11.84 -4.13 -10.19
C ALA A 228 12.63 -4.72 -9.01
N ASN A 229 12.94 -6.01 -9.07
CA ASN A 229 13.76 -6.69 -8.06
C ASN A 229 13.29 -6.45 -6.61
N GLY A 230 11.97 -6.43 -6.37
CA GLY A 230 11.37 -6.18 -5.06
C GLY A 230 11.49 -4.72 -4.55
N THR A 231 11.93 -3.78 -5.38
CA THR A 231 12.04 -2.36 -5.05
C THR A 231 11.07 -1.54 -5.89
N THR A 232 10.24 -0.74 -5.22
CA THR A 232 9.37 0.28 -5.81
C THR A 232 10.11 1.60 -5.84
N THR A 233 10.25 2.20 -7.02
CA THR A 233 10.82 3.54 -7.21
C THR A 233 9.70 4.51 -7.55
N LEU A 234 9.68 5.64 -6.82
CA LEU A 234 8.80 6.76 -7.03
C LEU A 234 9.63 7.88 -7.65
N ASP A 235 9.46 8.12 -8.96
CA ASP A 235 10.21 9.18 -9.65
C ASP A 235 9.80 10.55 -9.11
N ARG A 236 8.49 10.80 -9.07
CA ARG A 236 7.87 12.00 -8.53
C ARG A 236 6.37 11.81 -8.36
N LEU A 237 5.93 11.67 -7.12
CA LEU A 237 4.51 11.59 -6.75
C LEU A 237 4.11 12.89 -6.07
N VAL A 238 3.22 13.67 -6.69
CA VAL A 238 2.70 14.91 -6.10
C VAL A 238 1.31 14.67 -5.56
N LEU A 239 1.12 14.94 -4.27
CA LEU A 239 -0.12 14.74 -3.54
C LEU A 239 -0.71 16.09 -3.11
N ASN A 240 -1.99 16.31 -3.38
CA ASN A 240 -2.80 17.36 -2.79
C ASN A 240 -3.26 16.93 -1.39
N LEU A 241 -3.04 17.79 -0.40
CA LEU A 241 -3.32 17.57 1.02
C LEU A 241 -4.07 18.79 1.58
N GLY A 242 -5.41 18.78 1.52
CA GLY A 242 -6.24 19.84 2.10
C GLY A 242 -6.03 21.26 1.53
N GLY A 243 -5.42 21.40 0.36
CA GLY A 243 -5.07 22.69 -0.25
C GLY A 243 -3.57 22.99 -0.27
N GLY A 244 -2.77 22.22 0.48
CA GLY A 244 -1.32 22.16 0.32
C GLY A 244 -0.88 20.99 -0.57
N THR A 245 0.42 20.87 -0.80
CA THR A 245 1.00 19.77 -1.60
C THR A 245 2.15 19.07 -0.89
N ALA A 246 2.29 17.76 -1.11
CA ALA A 246 3.48 16.99 -0.79
C ALA A 246 4.06 16.38 -2.07
N THR A 247 5.32 16.66 -2.39
CA THR A 247 6.04 16.02 -3.48
C THR A 247 6.94 14.94 -2.90
N VAL A 248 6.75 13.69 -3.32
CA VAL A 248 7.43 12.51 -2.79
C VAL A 248 8.26 11.86 -3.89
N THR A 249 9.50 11.52 -3.58
CA THR A 249 10.44 10.80 -4.45
C THR A 249 11.18 9.75 -3.64
N GLY A 250 11.65 8.68 -4.26
CA GLY A 250 12.55 7.74 -3.58
C GLY A 250 12.30 6.27 -3.88
N LYS A 251 12.86 5.41 -3.03
CA LYS A 251 12.81 3.95 -3.17
C LYS A 251 12.21 3.30 -1.92
N VAL A 252 11.41 2.26 -2.15
CA VAL A 252 10.73 1.47 -1.14
C VAL A 252 10.97 -0.01 -1.44
N GLY A 253 11.69 -0.70 -0.57
CA GLY A 253 11.95 -2.14 -0.66
C GLY A 253 12.24 -2.71 0.73
N THR A 254 13.33 -3.47 0.85
CA THR A 254 13.85 -3.93 2.16
C THR A 254 14.24 -2.78 3.08
N ALA A 255 14.64 -1.65 2.49
CA ALA A 255 14.83 -0.37 3.17
C ALA A 255 14.01 0.72 2.47
N LEU A 256 13.69 1.76 3.25
CA LEU A 256 13.13 3.02 2.78
C LEU A 256 14.28 3.98 2.45
N ASP A 257 14.10 4.77 1.40
CA ASP A 257 14.84 6.00 1.13
C ASP A 257 13.88 6.94 0.41
N ILE A 258 13.10 7.70 1.17
CA ILE A 258 12.01 8.54 0.69
C ILE A 258 12.30 9.99 1.06
N ASN A 259 12.21 10.88 0.09
CA ASN A 259 12.24 12.32 0.30
C ASN A 259 10.86 12.89 0.02
N ALA A 260 10.36 13.71 0.93
CA ALA A 260 9.11 14.45 0.79
C ALA A 260 9.36 15.95 0.98
N THR A 261 8.86 16.76 0.06
CA THR A 261 8.81 18.22 0.18
C THR A 261 7.37 18.65 0.39
N LEU A 262 7.10 19.34 1.49
CA LEU A 262 5.80 19.87 1.86
C LEU A 262 5.73 21.35 1.47
N ALA A 263 4.61 21.74 0.87
CA ALA A 263 4.32 23.14 0.58
C ALA A 263 2.92 23.48 1.07
N ARG A 264 2.85 24.37 2.07
CA ARG A 264 1.62 24.95 2.65
C ARG A 264 0.58 23.89 3.03
N VAL A 265 1.02 22.76 3.59
CA VAL A 265 0.12 21.72 4.10
C VAL A 265 -0.64 22.27 5.32
N PRO A 266 -1.98 22.33 5.30
CA PRO A 266 -2.74 22.92 6.39
C PRO A 266 -2.56 22.15 7.69
N MET A 267 -2.37 22.86 8.79
CA MET A 267 -2.31 22.23 10.12
C MET A 267 -3.66 21.71 10.59
N SER A 268 -4.77 22.16 9.99
CA SER A 268 -6.11 21.67 10.29
C SER A 268 -6.28 20.17 10.03
N LEU A 269 -5.40 19.57 9.23
CA LEU A 269 -5.32 18.11 9.07
C LEU A 269 -5.03 17.41 10.40
N ALA A 270 -4.29 18.04 11.33
CA ALA A 270 -4.01 17.47 12.65
C ALA A 270 -5.28 17.33 13.52
N ASN A 271 -6.33 18.10 13.23
CA ASN A 271 -7.56 18.11 14.04
C ASN A 271 -8.34 16.81 13.95
N SER A 272 -8.14 16.00 12.90
CA SER A 272 -8.76 14.67 12.83
C SER A 272 -8.12 13.65 13.78
N PHE A 273 -6.91 13.93 14.28
CA PHE A 273 -6.22 13.09 15.25
C PHE A 273 -6.36 13.59 16.69
N SER A 274 -6.60 14.89 16.88
CA SER A 274 -6.71 15.51 18.20
C SER A 274 -7.94 16.43 18.27
N PRO A 275 -9.09 15.91 18.71
CA PRO A 275 -10.28 16.72 18.98
C PRO A 275 -9.96 17.89 19.93
N GLY A 276 -10.50 19.06 19.64
CA GLY A 276 -10.29 20.27 20.45
C GLY A 276 -8.94 20.98 20.24
N LEU A 277 -8.02 20.46 19.40
CA LEU A 277 -6.79 21.17 19.05
C LEU A 277 -7.08 22.46 18.27
N ASP A 278 -8.00 22.38 17.31
CA ASP A 278 -8.38 23.50 16.43
C ASP A 278 -7.15 24.20 15.82
N ALA A 279 -6.21 23.39 15.34
CA ALA A 279 -4.98 23.84 14.71
C ALA A 279 -5.28 24.59 13.42
N ALA A 280 -4.67 25.75 13.28
CA ALA A 280 -4.68 26.61 12.11
C ALA A 280 -3.24 26.94 11.68
N GLY A 281 -3.11 27.45 10.45
CA GLY A 281 -1.82 27.72 9.82
C GLY A 281 -1.42 26.65 8.81
N SER A 282 -0.19 26.73 8.33
CA SER A 282 0.33 25.82 7.31
C SER A 282 1.78 25.45 7.55
N ILE A 283 2.17 24.24 7.12
CA ILE A 283 3.51 23.68 7.23
C ILE A 283 4.13 23.54 5.84
N SER A 284 5.38 23.96 5.70
CA SER A 284 6.23 23.71 4.53
C SER A 284 7.58 23.15 4.99
N GLY A 285 8.34 22.56 4.09
CA GLY A 285 9.69 22.07 4.39
C GLY A 285 9.96 20.70 3.82
N THR A 286 10.89 19.97 4.43
CA THR A 286 11.38 18.69 3.92
C THR A 286 11.37 17.61 5.00
N VAL A 287 11.13 16.37 4.54
CA VAL A 287 11.16 15.16 5.36
C VAL A 287 11.92 14.10 4.58
N LYS A 288 12.87 13.43 5.24
CA LYS A 288 13.60 12.28 4.72
C LYS A 288 13.32 11.06 5.59
N VAL A 289 12.92 9.95 4.99
CA VAL A 289 12.64 8.69 5.66
C VAL A 289 13.60 7.63 5.16
N THR A 290 14.30 6.96 6.07
CA THR A 290 15.31 5.95 5.76
C THR A 290 15.16 4.71 6.66
N GLY A 291 15.89 3.64 6.36
CA GLY A 291 15.97 2.45 7.23
C GLY A 291 14.87 1.41 6.97
N ALA A 292 14.72 0.45 7.87
CA ALA A 292 13.77 -0.66 7.68
C ALA A 292 12.31 -0.18 7.82
N PRO A 293 11.35 -0.66 7.00
CA PRO A 293 9.94 -0.25 7.11
C PRO A 293 9.31 -0.47 8.49
N ALA A 294 9.76 -1.48 9.24
CA ALA A 294 9.29 -1.76 10.60
C ALA A 294 9.89 -0.82 11.67
N ASN A 295 10.99 -0.13 11.37
CA ASN A 295 11.66 0.80 12.27
C ASN A 295 12.35 1.91 11.45
N PRO A 296 11.58 2.85 10.89
CA PRO A 296 12.13 3.91 10.05
C PRO A 296 12.86 4.97 10.88
N ALA A 297 13.89 5.57 10.28
CA ALA A 297 14.54 6.78 10.75
C ALA A 297 14.09 7.97 9.89
N ILE A 298 13.63 9.03 10.54
CA ILE A 298 13.08 10.23 9.90
C ILE A 298 13.95 11.42 10.27
N ALA A 299 14.29 12.26 9.30
CA ALA A 299 14.85 13.59 9.52
C ALA A 299 13.90 14.62 8.89
N PHE A 300 13.71 15.76 9.54
CA PHE A 300 12.85 16.82 9.02
C PHE A 300 13.44 18.20 9.27
N ASN A 301 13.04 19.14 8.40
CA ASN A 301 13.22 20.57 8.58
C ASN A 301 11.97 21.26 8.05
N LEU A 302 11.22 21.91 8.95
CA LEU A 302 9.87 22.38 8.73
C LEU A 302 9.72 23.83 9.16
N ASP A 303 9.00 24.60 8.36
CA ASP A 303 8.56 25.95 8.67
C ASP A 303 7.03 25.97 8.71
N ALA A 304 6.49 26.43 9.82
CA ALA A 304 5.07 26.61 10.02
C ALA A 304 4.75 28.10 10.16
N ALA A 305 3.72 28.54 9.45
CA ALA A 305 3.30 29.93 9.42
C ALA A 305 1.84 30.05 9.88
N GLY A 306 1.56 31.10 10.66
CA GLY A 306 0.22 31.38 11.16
C GLY A 306 -0.30 30.32 12.12
N VAL A 307 0.59 29.69 12.89
CA VAL A 307 0.27 28.62 13.82
C VAL A 307 -0.59 29.15 14.95
N GLN A 308 -1.75 28.53 15.13
CA GLN A 308 -2.64 28.79 16.26
C GLN A 308 -3.38 27.52 16.66
N THR A 309 -3.69 27.37 17.94
CA THR A 309 -4.56 26.33 18.47
C THR A 309 -5.64 26.95 19.34
N SER A 310 -6.63 26.16 19.77
CA SER A 310 -7.64 26.63 20.72
C SER A 310 -7.00 27.12 22.03
N GLN A 311 -5.94 26.44 22.49
CA GLN A 311 -5.21 26.78 23.71
C GLN A 311 -4.43 28.09 23.56
N THR A 312 -3.72 28.30 22.44
CA THR A 312 -2.97 29.55 22.24
C THR A 312 -3.92 30.73 22.08
N ARG A 313 -5.04 30.56 21.37
CA ARG A 313 -6.08 31.59 21.26
C ARG A 313 -6.71 31.91 22.61
N GLY A 314 -7.06 30.90 23.42
CA GLY A 314 -7.58 31.10 24.78
C GLY A 314 -6.56 31.74 25.75
N ALA A 315 -5.27 31.61 25.45
CA ALA A 315 -4.20 32.30 26.17
C ALA A 315 -3.99 33.76 25.72
N GLY A 316 -4.66 34.22 24.65
CA GLY A 316 -4.44 35.54 24.05
C GLY A 316 -3.23 35.62 23.11
N VAL A 317 -2.65 34.47 22.76
CA VAL A 317 -1.50 34.40 21.85
C VAL A 317 -1.99 34.43 20.41
N GLY A 318 -1.45 35.40 19.65
CA GLY A 318 -1.73 35.57 18.22
C GLY A 318 -1.18 34.43 17.37
N ALA A 319 -1.24 34.61 16.05
CA ALA A 319 -0.63 33.66 15.12
C ALA A 319 0.89 33.75 15.19
N VAL A 320 1.56 32.61 15.35
CA VAL A 320 3.01 32.54 15.46
C VAL A 320 3.61 31.84 14.24
N SER A 321 4.89 32.11 13.98
CA SER A 321 5.72 31.34 13.05
C SER A 321 6.59 30.38 13.85
N VAL A 322 6.79 29.16 13.34
CA VAL A 322 7.61 28.14 13.98
C VAL A 322 8.52 27.50 12.95
N SER A 323 9.84 27.64 13.10
CA SER A 323 10.81 26.83 12.35
C SER A 323 11.28 25.68 13.25
N SER A 324 11.26 24.45 12.77
CA SER A 324 11.59 23.25 13.54
C SER A 324 12.38 22.25 12.71
N SER A 325 13.45 21.71 13.28
CA SER A 325 14.24 20.64 12.67
C SER A 325 14.51 19.55 13.68
N GLY A 326 14.67 18.31 13.20
CA GLY A 326 14.85 17.20 14.10
C GLY A 326 14.92 15.85 13.44
N THR A 327 14.97 14.83 14.28
CA THR A 327 15.03 13.43 13.89
C THR A 327 14.10 12.59 14.73
N PHE A 328 13.50 11.59 14.13
CA PHE A 328 12.79 10.52 14.81
C PHE A 328 13.43 9.18 14.46
N GLY A 329 13.74 8.38 15.48
CA GLY A 329 14.25 7.02 15.30
C GLY A 329 14.28 6.31 16.64
N ALA A 330 14.18 4.97 16.63
CA ALA A 330 14.15 4.17 17.86
C ALA A 330 13.13 4.70 18.89
N ASN A 331 11.92 5.04 18.44
CA ASN A 331 10.83 5.57 19.26
C ASN A 331 11.16 6.85 20.02
N LYS A 332 12.12 7.65 19.54
CA LYS A 332 12.51 8.92 20.13
C LYS A 332 12.50 10.02 19.08
N LEU A 333 11.69 11.05 19.31
CA LEU A 333 11.77 12.32 18.60
C LEU A 333 12.78 13.21 19.31
N THR A 334 13.70 13.82 18.57
CA THR A 334 14.58 14.90 19.04
C THR A 334 14.42 16.07 18.09
N PHE A 335 14.23 17.28 18.60
CA PHE A 335 13.99 18.44 17.75
C PHE A 335 14.52 19.72 18.40
N ASN A 336 14.78 20.71 17.55
CA ASN A 336 14.94 22.11 17.93
C ASN A 336 13.84 22.91 17.25
N ALA A 337 13.30 23.91 17.94
CA ALA A 337 12.27 24.79 17.44
C ALA A 337 12.61 26.25 17.78
N ASN A 338 12.23 27.15 16.89
CA ASN A 338 12.23 28.58 17.11
C ASN A 338 10.83 29.10 16.79
N VAL A 339 10.21 29.75 17.77
CA VAL A 339 8.86 30.29 17.72
C VAL A 339 8.96 31.80 17.79
N SER A 340 8.33 32.49 16.86
CA SER A 340 8.34 33.95 16.85
C SER A 340 7.03 34.53 16.34
N ASP A 341 6.75 35.79 16.66
CA ASP A 341 5.65 36.55 16.07
C ASP A 341 6.10 37.96 15.66
N GLY A 342 5.18 38.75 15.10
CA GLY A 342 5.43 40.15 14.74
C GLY A 342 5.34 41.13 15.92
N ALA A 343 4.92 40.67 17.11
CA ALA A 343 4.73 41.47 18.32
C ALA A 343 5.93 41.41 19.27
N GLY A 344 7.00 40.71 18.89
CA GLY A 344 8.24 40.60 19.67
C GLY A 344 8.37 39.31 20.49
N LEU A 345 7.47 38.33 20.31
CA LEU A 345 7.67 36.98 20.84
C LEU A 345 8.86 36.34 20.12
N GLY A 346 9.76 35.75 20.90
CA GLY A 346 10.89 34.98 20.38
C GLY A 346 11.30 33.93 21.39
N VAL A 347 10.87 32.69 21.20
CA VAL A 347 11.16 31.55 22.06
C VAL A 347 11.86 30.48 21.24
N LYS A 348 13.07 30.13 21.64
CA LYS A 348 13.83 29.02 21.05
C LYS A 348 13.90 27.88 22.06
N GLY A 349 14.13 26.68 21.56
CA GLY A 349 14.27 25.52 22.43
C GLY A 349 14.23 24.24 21.66
N GLY A 350 13.92 23.17 22.37
CA GLY A 350 13.91 21.84 21.81
C GLY A 350 13.99 20.79 22.90
N GLY A 351 14.36 19.59 22.48
CA GLY A 351 14.55 18.49 23.39
C GLY A 351 14.13 17.18 22.77
N SER A 352 13.64 16.26 23.59
CA SER A 352 13.24 14.94 23.13
C SER A 352 11.93 14.45 23.73
N VAL A 353 11.23 13.64 22.93
CA VAL A 353 9.98 12.97 23.29
C VAL A 353 10.12 11.50 22.96
N THR A 354 10.02 10.62 23.96
CA THR A 354 9.87 9.18 23.71
C THR A 354 8.43 8.89 23.31
N THR A 355 8.22 7.93 22.41
CA THR A 355 6.88 7.60 21.89
C THR A 355 6.46 6.16 22.16
N ALA A 356 7.35 5.33 22.71
CA ALA A 356 6.99 4.00 23.19
C ALA A 356 6.29 4.10 24.55
N GLY A 357 5.13 3.43 24.69
CA GLY A 357 4.32 3.51 25.91
C GLY A 357 3.76 4.91 26.15
N THR A 358 3.72 5.35 27.41
CA THR A 358 3.36 6.73 27.76
C THR A 358 4.50 7.66 27.33
N PRO A 359 4.24 8.65 26.46
CA PRO A 359 5.29 9.56 26.02
C PRO A 359 5.94 10.30 27.18
N ALA A 360 7.28 10.38 27.19
CA ALA A 360 8.02 11.14 28.19
C ALA A 360 8.69 12.36 27.54
N LEU A 361 8.60 13.50 28.22
CA LEU A 361 9.06 14.80 27.77
C LEU A 361 10.37 15.17 28.46
N VAL A 362 11.33 15.64 27.67
CA VAL A 362 12.51 16.37 28.16
C VAL A 362 12.68 17.57 27.24
N LEU A 363 12.11 18.70 27.62
CA LEU A 363 12.03 19.89 26.77
C LEU A 363 12.58 21.12 27.50
N ASP A 364 13.34 21.92 26.79
CA ASP A 364 13.94 23.15 27.30
C ASP A 364 13.66 24.27 26.32
N PHE A 365 13.09 25.36 26.82
CA PHE A 365 12.76 26.55 26.04
C PHE A 365 13.24 27.79 26.77
N ASP A 366 13.79 28.73 26.01
CA ASP A 366 14.22 30.03 26.51
C ASP A 366 13.89 31.13 25.52
N GLY A 367 13.60 32.33 26.02
CA GLY A 367 13.40 33.47 25.15
C GLY A 367 12.59 34.61 25.75
N VAL A 368 12.17 35.50 24.86
CA VAL A 368 11.49 36.75 25.18
C VAL A 368 10.00 36.60 24.91
N VAL A 369 9.18 36.98 25.89
CA VAL A 369 7.72 36.97 25.82
C VAL A 369 7.19 38.38 26.09
N PRO A 370 6.50 39.03 25.13
CA PRO A 370 5.96 40.36 25.35
C PRO A 370 4.75 40.33 26.28
N PHE A 371 4.66 41.28 27.22
CA PHE A 371 3.50 41.40 28.10
C PHE A 371 2.22 41.77 27.36
N GLY A 372 2.34 42.24 26.12
CA GLY A 372 1.22 42.46 25.20
C GLY A 372 0.33 41.23 25.02
N LEU A 373 0.85 40.01 25.19
CA LEU A 373 0.05 38.77 25.14
C LEU A 373 -0.95 38.65 26.30
N LEU A 374 -0.65 39.28 27.45
CA LEU A 374 -1.53 39.30 28.62
C LEU A 374 -2.47 40.50 28.60
N SER A 375 -2.25 41.46 27.70
CA SER A 375 -2.96 42.74 27.68
C SER A 375 -4.47 42.59 27.59
N GLN A 376 -5.01 41.64 26.81
CA GLN A 376 -6.45 41.42 26.72
C GLN A 376 -7.06 40.98 28.06
N LYS A 377 -6.36 40.13 28.81
CA LYS A 377 -6.81 39.65 30.13
C LYS A 377 -6.68 40.74 31.20
N LEU A 378 -5.59 41.51 31.14
CA LEU A 378 -5.33 42.62 32.07
C LEU A 378 -6.25 43.82 31.81
N ALA A 379 -6.54 44.13 30.55
CA ALA A 379 -7.43 45.21 30.15
C ALA A 379 -8.88 44.96 30.60
N ALA A 380 -9.34 43.70 30.60
CA ALA A 380 -10.62 43.33 31.20
C ALA A 380 -10.72 43.64 32.70
N GLN A 381 -9.58 43.84 33.37
CA GLN A 381 -9.46 44.23 34.77
C GLN A 381 -9.01 45.70 34.95
N GLY A 382 -8.96 46.49 33.88
CA GLY A 382 -8.53 47.89 33.91
C GLY A 382 -7.02 48.09 34.14
N LEU A 383 -6.21 47.03 33.97
CA LEU A 383 -4.75 47.07 34.16
C LEU A 383 -4.02 47.18 32.83
N SER A 384 -2.90 47.90 32.82
CA SER A 384 -1.98 47.98 31.68
C SER A 384 -0.58 47.55 32.08
N LEU A 385 0.04 46.68 31.29
CA LEU A 385 1.39 46.17 31.49
C LEU A 385 2.15 46.24 30.16
N SER A 386 3.36 46.81 30.17
CA SER A 386 4.19 47.02 28.98
C SER A 386 5.61 46.52 29.22
N GLY A 387 6.31 46.11 28.17
CA GLY A 387 7.63 45.48 28.24
C GLY A 387 7.62 43.99 27.92
N THR A 388 8.69 43.30 28.32
CA THR A 388 8.93 41.89 28.01
C THR A 388 9.42 41.12 29.24
N ALA A 389 9.09 39.83 29.29
CA ALA A 389 9.71 38.89 30.21
C ALA A 389 10.72 38.01 29.47
N ASN A 390 11.85 37.73 30.11
CA ASN A 390 12.72 36.63 29.72
C ASN A 390 12.27 35.37 30.48
N VAL A 391 11.95 34.32 29.74
CA VAL A 391 11.51 33.04 30.29
C VAL A 391 12.58 31.98 30.04
N ASN A 392 12.77 31.11 31.02
CA ASN A 392 13.43 29.82 30.88
C ASN A 392 12.45 28.77 31.38
N VAL A 393 12.06 27.82 30.54
CA VAL A 393 11.02 26.83 30.84
C VAL A 393 11.58 25.44 30.58
N GLN A 394 11.43 24.56 31.56
CA GLN A 394 11.78 23.16 31.49
C GLN A 394 10.52 22.32 31.67
N VAL A 395 10.30 21.37 30.76
CA VAL A 395 9.22 20.38 30.88
C VAL A 395 9.84 19.00 30.99
N ARG A 396 9.45 18.25 32.02
CA ARG A 396 9.98 16.92 32.34
C ARG A 396 8.86 15.93 32.65
N GLY A 397 9.11 14.64 32.40
CA GLY A 397 8.25 13.55 32.84
C GLY A 397 7.17 13.14 31.83
N PRO A 398 6.17 12.32 32.24
CA PRO A 398 5.15 11.80 31.33
C PRO A 398 4.28 12.90 30.74
N ALA A 399 3.90 12.78 29.46
CA ALA A 399 3.03 13.75 28.78
C ALA A 399 1.63 13.87 29.39
N THR A 400 1.19 12.87 30.15
CA THR A 400 -0.08 12.89 30.89
C THR A 400 -0.01 13.68 32.20
N SER A 401 1.19 13.89 32.75
CA SER A 401 1.41 14.62 34.01
C SER A 401 2.81 15.24 34.01
N PRO A 402 3.06 16.21 33.12
CA PRO A 402 4.36 16.83 33.01
C PRO A 402 4.65 17.73 34.21
N VAL A 403 5.89 17.71 34.68
CA VAL A 403 6.41 18.70 35.63
C VAL A 403 6.97 19.86 34.83
N ILE A 404 6.42 21.06 35.05
CA ILE A 404 6.87 22.30 34.43
C ILE A 404 7.63 23.10 35.49
N GLY A 405 8.92 23.35 35.21
CA GLY A 405 9.80 24.20 36.02
C GLY A 405 10.39 25.31 35.17
N GLY A 406 11.12 26.24 35.80
CA GLY A 406 11.74 27.34 35.09
C GLY A 406 11.94 28.59 35.92
N SER A 407 12.36 29.67 35.24
CA SER A 407 12.46 31.00 35.81
C SER A 407 11.86 32.03 34.85
N VAL A 408 11.33 33.11 35.43
CA VAL A 408 10.85 34.27 34.70
C VAL A 408 11.54 35.48 35.30
N SER A 409 12.17 36.29 34.45
CA SER A 409 12.73 37.58 34.85
C SER A 409 12.10 38.68 34.02
N THR A 410 11.75 39.76 34.68
CA THR A 410 11.05 40.89 34.08
C THR A 410 11.91 42.13 34.24
N SER A 411 12.09 42.88 33.17
CA SER A 411 12.60 44.25 33.22
C SER A 411 11.42 45.17 32.91
N GLY A 412 11.02 45.97 33.89
CA GLY A 412 9.87 46.88 33.80
C GLY A 412 10.11 48.09 34.67
#